data_AF-A0A1J3ES31-F1
#
_entry.id   AF-A0A1J3ES31-F1
#
_cell.length_a   1.000
_cell.length_b   1.000
_cell.length_c   1.000
_cell.angle_alpha   90.00
_cell.angle_beta   90.00
_cell.angle_gamma   90.00
#
_symmetry.space_group_name_H-M   'P 1'
#
loop_
_entity.id
_entity.type
_entity.pdbx_description
1 polymer ?
#
loop_
_entity_poly.entity_id
_entity_poly.type
_entity_poly.pdbx_seq_one_letter_code
_entity_poly.pdbx_strand_id
1 'polypeptide(L)'
;RASMVPPSGFIPDSEVKVELESGKIFLHGPTKSGHPLLLIDGSKHFPSKDQLVFKKFVVHLLDKAIASGIKGKEVGDEKSVGLVDLQNVTLKNIDVRGMITAFQFLQSYYPERLLKCYVLNMPPFFVTIWRFLCRFIDKATKDKIVIVTDGEEQRKFEEEIGLDALPEDYGGRAKLTSLQDVLLPKAAPGMLTANSNV
;
A
#
# COMPACT_ATOMS: atom_id res chain seq x y z
N ARG A 1 10.57 9.44 9.56
CA ARG A 1 10.19 8.13 10.13
C ARG A 1 10.46 8.10 11.65
N ALA A 2 11.70 8.24 12.12
CA ALA A 2 12.05 8.13 13.55
C ALA A 2 11.26 9.06 14.49
N SER A 3 10.89 10.27 14.07
CA SER A 3 10.09 11.20 14.89
C SER A 3 8.59 10.86 14.99
N MET A 4 8.09 9.93 14.17
CA MET A 4 6.67 9.54 14.13
C MET A 4 6.41 8.15 14.72
N VAL A 5 7.45 7.33 14.84
CA VAL A 5 7.37 5.99 15.40
C VAL A 5 7.63 6.09 16.90
N PRO A 6 6.72 5.60 17.75
CA PRO A 6 6.91 5.60 19.20
C PRO A 6 8.09 4.70 19.62
N PRO A 7 8.58 4.78 20.88
CA PRO A 7 9.70 3.98 21.37
C PRO A 7 9.52 2.46 21.23
N SER A 8 8.28 1.98 21.09
CA SER A 8 7.95 0.58 20.78
C SER A 8 8.43 0.11 19.40
N GLY A 9 8.83 1.03 18.51
CA GLY A 9 9.37 0.70 17.19
C GLY A 9 8.32 0.45 16.10
N PHE A 10 7.02 0.50 16.43
CA PHE A 10 5.91 0.40 15.48
C PHE A 10 4.72 1.23 15.94
N ILE A 11 3.85 1.62 14.99
CA ILE A 11 2.61 2.36 15.27
C ILE A 11 1.46 1.37 15.49
N PRO A 12 0.80 1.36 16.66
CA PRO A 12 -0.30 0.42 16.93
C PRO A 12 -1.62 0.86 16.27
N ASP A 13 -2.50 -0.10 16.02
CA ASP A 13 -3.83 0.12 15.42
C ASP A 13 -4.64 1.21 16.14
N SER A 14 -4.51 1.31 17.47
CA SER A 14 -5.21 2.32 18.28
C SER A 14 -4.87 3.76 17.92
N GLU A 15 -3.68 4.04 17.37
CA GLU A 15 -3.27 5.38 16.96
C GLU A 15 -3.79 5.78 15.57
N VAL A 16 -4.26 4.80 14.79
CA VAL A 16 -4.69 4.98 13.39
C VAL A 16 -6.09 4.41 13.14
N LYS A 17 -6.84 4.14 14.22
CA LYS A 17 -8.12 3.45 14.21
C LYS A 17 -9.12 4.03 13.20
N VAL A 18 -9.25 5.37 13.16
CA VAL A 18 -10.18 6.05 12.24
C VAL A 18 -9.84 5.80 10.77
N GLU A 19 -8.56 5.63 10.43
CA GLU A 19 -8.12 5.33 9.06
C GLU A 19 -8.32 3.85 8.71
N LEU A 20 -8.21 2.95 9.69
CA LEU A 20 -8.52 1.51 9.53
C LEU A 20 -10.03 1.28 9.36
N GLU A 21 -10.85 1.97 10.16
CA GLU A 21 -12.31 1.88 10.12
C GLU A 21 -12.92 2.34 8.79
N SER A 22 -12.18 3.10 7.97
CA SER A 22 -12.64 3.44 6.63
C SER A 22 -12.71 2.22 5.70
N GLY A 23 -12.10 1.09 6.05
CA GLY A 23 -12.18 -0.18 5.30
C GLY A 23 -11.68 -0.07 3.86
N LYS A 24 -10.75 0.86 3.60
CA LYS A 24 -10.25 1.18 2.25
C LYS A 24 -9.03 0.35 1.84
N ILE A 25 -8.41 -0.36 2.78
CA ILE A 25 -7.19 -1.14 2.52
C ILE A 25 -7.42 -2.62 2.81
N PHE A 26 -6.97 -3.45 1.88
CA PHE A 26 -6.91 -4.89 2.01
C PHE A 26 -5.48 -5.36 1.75
N LEU A 27 -5.09 -6.46 2.38
CA LEU A 27 -3.73 -6.99 2.28
C LEU A 27 -3.80 -8.49 2.00
N HIS A 28 -3.22 -8.87 0.86
CA HIS A 28 -3.28 -10.19 0.25
C HIS A 28 -1.91 -10.73 -0.12
N GLY A 29 -1.90 -11.93 -0.69
CA GLY A 29 -0.73 -12.52 -1.31
C GLY A 29 -0.28 -13.84 -0.67
N PRO A 30 0.88 -14.34 -1.07
CA PRO A 30 1.83 -13.71 -2.00
C PRO A 30 1.31 -13.65 -3.45
N THR A 31 1.68 -12.61 -4.19
CA THR A 31 1.59 -12.58 -5.67
C THR A 31 2.46 -13.67 -6.29
N LYS A 32 2.39 -13.89 -7.62
CA LYS A 32 3.29 -14.85 -8.29
C LYS A 32 4.77 -14.56 -8.06
N SER A 33 5.15 -13.30 -7.85
CA SER A 33 6.53 -12.92 -7.55
C SER A 33 6.92 -13.10 -6.09
N GLY A 34 6.02 -13.56 -5.22
CA GLY A 34 6.31 -13.84 -3.81
C GLY A 34 5.99 -12.69 -2.85
N HIS A 35 5.44 -11.57 -3.33
CA HIS A 35 5.29 -10.34 -2.54
C HIS A 35 3.85 -10.14 -2.04
N PRO A 36 3.66 -9.48 -0.90
CA PRO A 36 2.33 -9.03 -0.47
C PRO A 36 1.70 -8.06 -1.48
N LEU A 37 0.38 -8.15 -1.61
CA LEU A 37 -0.46 -7.29 -2.43
C LEU A 37 -1.28 -6.36 -1.53
N LEU A 38 -1.02 -5.06 -1.59
CA LEU A 38 -1.83 -4.03 -0.98
C LEU A 38 -2.90 -3.55 -1.96
N LEU A 39 -4.17 -3.77 -1.64
CA LEU A 39 -5.29 -3.24 -2.41
C LEU A 39 -5.87 -2.01 -1.71
N ILE A 40 -6.07 -0.95 -2.49
CA ILE A 40 -6.64 0.33 -2.06
C ILE A 40 -7.93 0.59 -2.84
N ASP A 41 -9.05 0.62 -2.13
CA ASP A 41 -10.35 1.04 -2.66
C ASP A 41 -10.45 2.58 -2.54
N GLY A 42 -10.23 3.27 -3.66
CA GLY A 42 -10.23 4.72 -3.72
C GLY A 42 -11.59 5.35 -3.40
N SER A 43 -12.70 4.63 -3.64
CA SER A 43 -14.05 5.14 -3.38
C SER A 43 -14.35 5.31 -1.89
N LYS A 44 -13.62 4.59 -1.04
CA LYS A 44 -13.69 4.68 0.43
C LYS A 44 -12.68 5.65 1.03
N HIS A 45 -11.80 6.23 0.22
CA HIS A 45 -10.86 7.23 0.69
C HIS A 45 -11.54 8.60 0.81
N PHE A 46 -11.34 9.26 1.95
CA PHE A 46 -11.73 10.65 2.18
C PHE A 46 -10.56 11.39 2.84
N PRO A 47 -10.37 12.69 2.54
CA PRO A 47 -9.30 13.47 3.14
C PRO A 47 -9.33 13.42 4.67
N SER A 48 -8.19 13.09 5.28
CA SER A 48 -8.12 12.99 6.73
C SER A 48 -8.19 14.36 7.40
N LYS A 49 -9.01 14.45 8.47
CA LYS A 49 -9.14 15.66 9.30
C LYS A 49 -7.89 15.89 10.15
N ASP A 50 -7.14 14.83 10.46
CA ASP A 50 -5.89 14.89 11.21
C ASP A 50 -4.74 14.35 10.36
N GLN A 51 -3.90 15.28 9.89
CA GLN A 51 -2.77 14.97 9.02
C GLN A 51 -1.67 14.19 9.74
N LEU A 52 -1.56 14.28 11.07
CA LEU A 52 -0.61 13.47 11.82
C LEU A 52 -1.10 12.02 11.89
N VAL A 53 -2.39 11.81 12.15
CA VAL A 53 -3.00 10.46 12.14
C VAL A 53 -2.86 9.81 10.77
N PHE A 54 -3.10 10.56 9.68
CA PHE A 54 -2.90 10.04 8.33
C PHE A 54 -1.44 9.63 8.05
N LYS A 55 -0.46 10.44 8.47
CA LYS A 55 0.96 10.09 8.33
C LYS A 55 1.32 8.84 9.12
N LYS A 56 0.81 8.72 10.34
CA LYS A 56 0.96 7.51 11.17
C LYS A 56 0.34 6.29 10.48
N PHE A 57 -0.82 6.47 9.85
CA PHE A 57 -1.50 5.42 9.10
C PHE A 57 -0.69 4.94 7.89
N VAL A 58 -0.08 5.85 7.12
CA VAL A 58 0.79 5.46 6.00
C VAL A 58 2.00 4.64 6.49
N VAL A 59 2.63 5.05 7.58
CA VAL A 59 3.73 4.29 8.20
C VAL A 59 3.26 2.91 8.66
N HIS A 60 2.15 2.85 9.40
CA HIS A 60 1.54 1.61 9.86
C HIS A 60 1.23 0.65 8.70
N LEU A 61 0.62 1.16 7.64
CA LEU A 61 0.29 0.42 6.43
C LEU A 61 1.53 -0.21 5.78
N LEU A 62 2.58 0.59 5.57
CA LEU A 62 3.79 0.13 4.90
C LEU A 62 4.57 -0.87 5.76
N ASP A 63 4.69 -0.62 7.07
CA ASP A 63 5.34 -1.55 8.00
C ASP A 63 4.59 -2.90 8.05
N LYS A 64 3.24 -2.87 8.10
CA LYS A 64 2.41 -4.09 8.12
C LYS A 64 2.50 -4.87 6.81
N ALA A 65 2.51 -4.18 5.66
CA ALA A 65 2.70 -4.83 4.37
C ALA A 65 4.06 -5.54 4.28
N ILE A 66 5.15 -4.85 4.65
CA ILE A 66 6.50 -5.44 4.67
C ILE A 66 6.54 -6.66 5.58
N ALA A 67 6.04 -6.53 6.81
CA ALA A 67 6.04 -7.63 7.78
C ALA A 67 5.24 -8.86 7.30
N SER A 68 4.16 -8.65 6.55
CA SER A 68 3.36 -9.75 6.00
C SER A 68 4.08 -10.57 4.91
N GLY A 69 5.09 -9.98 4.27
CA GLY A 69 5.93 -10.66 3.27
C GLY A 69 7.03 -11.54 3.86
N ILE A 70 7.26 -11.51 5.18
CA ILE A 70 8.33 -12.27 5.83
C ILE A 70 7.86 -13.72 6.05
N LYS A 71 8.55 -14.69 5.44
CA LYS A 71 8.25 -16.13 5.61
C LYS A 71 9.44 -16.86 6.24
N GLY A 72 9.41 -17.05 7.56
CA GLY A 72 10.46 -17.78 8.27
C GLY A 72 11.80 -17.04 8.24
N LYS A 73 12.86 -17.68 7.73
CA LYS A 73 14.17 -17.03 7.48
C LYS A 73 14.26 -16.41 6.08
N GLU A 74 13.31 -16.70 5.21
CA GLU A 74 13.23 -16.12 3.88
C GLU A 74 12.52 -14.77 4.01
N VAL A 75 13.33 -13.73 4.05
CA VAL A 75 12.87 -12.37 3.85
C VAL A 75 12.54 -12.29 2.35
N GLY A 76 11.25 -12.33 1.99
CA GLY A 76 10.83 -11.63 0.77
C GLY A 76 11.42 -10.24 0.89
N ASP A 77 11.97 -9.66 -0.18
CA ASP A 77 12.94 -8.54 -0.22
C ASP A 77 12.42 -7.19 0.35
N GLU A 78 11.45 -7.27 1.26
CA GLU A 78 10.74 -6.25 2.00
C GLU A 78 9.97 -5.35 1.04
N LYS A 79 9.52 -5.91 -0.10
CA LYS A 79 8.70 -5.20 -1.07
C LYS A 79 7.25 -5.63 -1.05
N SER A 80 6.41 -4.75 -1.56
CA SER A 80 4.98 -4.98 -1.79
C SER A 80 4.56 -4.53 -3.18
N VAL A 81 3.50 -5.14 -3.69
CA VAL A 81 2.78 -4.70 -4.89
C VAL A 81 1.56 -3.90 -4.46
N GLY A 82 1.31 -2.75 -5.10
CA GLY A 82 0.11 -1.94 -4.91
C GLY A 82 -0.93 -2.20 -6.00
N LEU A 83 -2.19 -2.20 -5.62
CA LEU A 83 -3.35 -2.19 -6.52
C LEU A 83 -4.31 -1.09 -6.05
N VAL A 84 -4.43 -0.03 -6.83
CA VAL A 84 -5.34 1.09 -6.55
C VAL A 84 -6.53 0.98 -7.47
N ASP A 85 -7.71 0.78 -6.92
CA ASP A 85 -8.94 0.80 -7.67
C ASP A 85 -9.61 2.17 -7.53
N LEU A 86 -9.81 2.85 -8.66
CA LEU A 86 -10.46 4.15 -8.73
C LEU A 86 -11.92 4.06 -9.19
N GLN A 87 -12.48 2.84 -9.26
CA GLN A 87 -13.89 2.66 -9.54
C GLN A 87 -14.73 3.43 -8.51
N ASN A 88 -15.77 4.13 -8.98
CA ASN A 88 -16.67 4.95 -8.15
C ASN A 88 -16.02 6.11 -7.39
N VAL A 89 -14.77 6.48 -7.69
CA VAL A 89 -14.14 7.69 -7.13
C VAL A 89 -14.86 8.94 -7.63
N THR A 90 -15.20 9.82 -6.70
CA THR A 90 -15.80 11.13 -6.96
C THR A 90 -14.89 12.26 -6.49
N LEU A 91 -15.26 13.51 -6.78
CA LEU A 91 -14.52 14.68 -6.29
C LEU A 91 -14.41 14.75 -4.76
N LYS A 92 -15.34 14.15 -4.01
CA LYS A 92 -15.31 14.11 -2.54
C LYS A 92 -14.17 13.24 -1.99
N ASN A 93 -13.70 12.28 -2.80
CA ASN A 93 -12.63 11.36 -2.44
C ASN A 93 -11.24 11.95 -2.73
N ILE A 94 -11.14 13.09 -3.41
CA ILE A 94 -9.86 13.64 -3.84
C ILE A 94 -9.11 14.26 -2.66
N ASP A 95 -8.00 13.63 -2.27
CA ASP A 95 -7.05 14.13 -1.27
C ASP A 95 -5.66 14.32 -1.88
N VAL A 96 -5.44 15.44 -2.57
CA VAL A 96 -4.14 15.75 -3.20
C VAL A 96 -3.01 15.80 -2.16
N ARG A 97 -3.29 16.33 -0.96
CA ARG A 97 -2.29 16.44 0.10
C ARG A 97 -1.94 15.07 0.68
N GLY A 98 -2.94 14.23 0.92
CA GLY A 98 -2.75 12.85 1.37
C GLY A 98 -1.97 12.03 0.35
N MET A 99 -2.30 12.12 -0.94
CA MET A 99 -1.57 11.44 -2.01
C MET A 99 -0.11 11.88 -2.11
N ILE A 100 0.16 13.20 -2.10
CA ILE A 100 1.55 13.72 -2.06
C ILE A 100 2.29 13.19 -0.83
N THR A 101 1.63 13.19 0.33
CA THR A 101 2.23 12.66 1.56
C THR A 101 2.57 11.18 1.40
N ALA A 102 1.65 10.35 0.91
CA ALA A 102 1.89 8.91 0.71
C ALA A 102 3.07 8.65 -0.23
N PHE A 103 3.16 9.37 -1.36
CA PHE A 103 4.30 9.26 -2.28
C PHE A 103 5.61 9.70 -1.63
N GLN A 104 5.61 10.78 -0.84
CA GLN A 104 6.78 11.20 -0.07
C GLN A 104 7.24 10.13 0.93
N PHE A 105 6.33 9.39 1.56
CA PHE A 105 6.69 8.26 2.40
C PHE A 105 7.35 7.13 1.61
N LEU A 106 6.75 6.74 0.49
CA LEU A 106 7.29 5.71 -0.39
C LEU A 106 8.71 6.05 -0.89
N GLN A 107 8.92 7.27 -1.38
CA GLN A 107 10.22 7.62 -2.00
C GLN A 107 11.31 8.01 -0.98
N SER A 108 10.95 8.66 0.14
CA SER A 108 11.94 9.23 1.06
C SER A 108 12.18 8.41 2.32
N TYR A 109 11.21 7.61 2.77
CA TYR A 109 11.31 6.85 4.03
C TYR A 109 11.22 5.33 3.83
N TYR A 110 10.64 4.89 2.72
CA TYR A 110 10.50 3.49 2.32
C TYR A 110 11.03 3.25 0.90
N PRO A 111 12.24 3.76 0.56
CA PRO A 111 12.78 3.63 -0.79
C PRO A 111 12.90 2.16 -1.17
N GLU A 112 12.65 1.85 -2.44
CA GLU A 112 12.69 0.49 -2.98
C GLU A 112 11.75 -0.54 -2.34
N ARG A 113 10.80 -0.13 -1.49
CA ARG A 113 9.77 -1.03 -0.90
C ARG A 113 8.54 -1.22 -1.79
N LEU A 114 8.28 -0.28 -2.70
CA LEU A 114 7.29 -0.49 -3.77
C LEU A 114 7.96 -1.28 -4.90
N LEU A 115 7.44 -2.47 -5.20
CA LEU A 115 7.87 -3.25 -6.36
C LEU A 115 7.21 -2.72 -7.63
N LYS A 116 5.87 -2.63 -7.61
CA LYS A 116 5.02 -2.18 -8.71
C LYS A 116 3.67 -1.71 -8.15
N CYS A 117 3.01 -0.79 -8.83
CA CYS A 117 1.68 -0.32 -8.45
C CYS A 117 0.79 -0.29 -9.69
N TYR A 118 -0.35 -0.97 -9.65
CA TYR A 118 -1.36 -0.94 -10.70
C TYR A 118 -2.49 -0.01 -10.31
N VAL A 119 -2.94 0.82 -11.24
CA VAL A 119 -4.09 1.70 -11.07
C VAL A 119 -5.18 1.26 -12.04
N LEU A 120 -6.31 0.80 -11.51
CA LEU A 120 -7.47 0.36 -12.27
C LEU A 120 -8.54 1.45 -12.30
N ASN A 121 -9.41 1.37 -13.31
CA ASN A 121 -10.66 2.13 -13.38
C ASN A 121 -10.49 3.65 -13.22
N MET A 122 -9.38 4.23 -13.71
CA MET A 122 -9.10 5.65 -13.57
C MET A 122 -10.15 6.49 -14.31
N PRO A 123 -10.96 7.33 -13.62
CA PRO A 123 -11.96 8.14 -14.32
C PRO A 123 -11.30 9.32 -15.05
N PRO A 124 -11.89 9.82 -16.16
CA PRO A 124 -11.25 10.84 -17.00
C PRO A 124 -10.80 12.11 -16.27
N PHE A 125 -11.56 12.57 -15.28
CA PHE A 125 -11.19 13.76 -14.50
C PHE A 125 -9.94 13.53 -13.64
N PHE A 126 -9.69 12.29 -13.21
CA PHE A 126 -8.54 11.93 -12.38
C PHE A 126 -7.22 12.00 -13.15
N VAL A 127 -7.23 11.86 -14.47
CA VAL A 127 -6.03 12.02 -15.31
C VAL A 127 -5.36 13.39 -15.09
N THR A 128 -6.15 14.45 -14.91
CA THR A 128 -5.62 15.80 -14.64
C THR A 128 -4.98 15.88 -13.26
N ILE A 129 -5.59 15.24 -12.26
CA ILE A 129 -5.07 15.14 -10.89
C ILE A 129 -3.77 14.33 -10.89
N TRP A 130 -3.75 13.20 -11.59
CA TRP A 130 -2.57 12.35 -11.76
C TRP A 130 -1.40 13.11 -12.39
N ARG A 131 -1.64 13.86 -13.48
CA ARG A 131 -0.62 14.71 -14.12
C ARG A 131 -0.05 15.75 -13.16
N PHE A 132 -0.88 16.32 -12.27
CA PHE A 132 -0.41 17.22 -11.23
C PHE A 132 0.44 16.49 -10.17
N LEU A 133 -0.03 15.34 -9.67
CA LEU A 133 0.68 14.52 -8.68
C LEU A 133 2.06 14.07 -9.17
N CYS A 134 2.19 13.71 -10.45
CA CYS A 134 3.46 13.30 -11.08
C CYS A 134 4.60 14.33 -10.96
N ARG A 135 4.30 15.59 -10.63
CA ARG A 135 5.32 16.63 -10.34
C ARG A 135 5.99 16.45 -8.98
N PHE A 136 5.36 15.72 -8.06
CA PHE A 136 5.85 15.46 -6.71
C PHE A 136 6.44 14.06 -6.55
N ILE A 137 6.27 13.20 -7.57
CA ILE A 137 6.74 11.81 -7.57
C ILE A 137 8.05 11.74 -8.35
N ASP A 138 9.06 11.12 -7.75
CA ASP A 138 10.35 10.90 -8.41
C ASP A 138 10.25 9.91 -9.59
N LYS A 139 11.30 9.86 -10.42
CA LYS A 139 11.30 9.00 -11.61
C LYS A 139 11.18 7.52 -11.25
N ALA A 140 11.94 7.06 -10.25
CA ALA A 140 11.98 5.66 -9.85
C ALA A 140 10.60 5.15 -9.39
N THR A 141 9.84 5.97 -8.66
CA THR A 141 8.48 5.62 -8.22
C THR A 141 7.50 5.69 -9.38
N LYS A 142 7.60 6.70 -10.28
CA LYS A 142 6.73 6.78 -11.48
C LYS A 142 6.89 5.58 -12.41
N ASP A 143 8.12 5.13 -12.63
CA ASP A 143 8.42 3.99 -13.51
C ASP A 143 7.79 2.67 -12.99
N LYS A 144 7.44 2.61 -11.69
CA LYS A 144 6.79 1.46 -11.05
C LYS A 144 5.26 1.51 -11.13
N ILE A 145 4.67 2.62 -11.58
CA ILE A 145 3.22 2.82 -11.61
C ILE A 145 2.69 2.56 -13.02
N VAL A 146 1.76 1.62 -13.13
CA VAL A 146 1.10 1.23 -14.38
C VAL A 146 -0.38 1.59 -14.25
N ILE A 147 -0.87 2.47 -15.12
CA ILE A 147 -2.31 2.71 -15.26
C ILE A 147 -2.82 1.70 -16.26
N VAL A 148 -3.74 0.83 -15.84
CA VAL A 148 -4.31 -0.20 -16.70
C VAL A 148 -5.46 0.40 -17.49
N THR A 149 -5.29 0.49 -18.80
CA THR A 149 -6.20 1.18 -19.73
C THR A 149 -6.70 0.29 -20.86
N ASP A 150 -6.00 -0.81 -21.16
CA ASP A 150 -6.38 -1.76 -22.21
C ASP A 150 -6.31 -3.23 -21.76
N GLY A 151 -6.76 -4.12 -22.65
CA GLY A 151 -6.80 -5.56 -22.38
C GLY A 151 -5.44 -6.25 -22.32
N GLU A 152 -4.40 -5.67 -22.92
CA GLU A 152 -3.04 -6.21 -22.81
C GLU A 152 -2.45 -5.91 -21.43
N GLU A 153 -2.62 -4.68 -20.96
CA GLU A 153 -2.24 -4.24 -19.62
C GLU A 153 -3.01 -5.02 -18.55
N GLN A 154 -4.31 -5.22 -18.75
CA GLN A 154 -5.15 -6.02 -17.85
C GLN A 154 -4.63 -7.46 -17.75
N ARG A 155 -4.36 -8.11 -18.88
CA ARG A 155 -3.83 -9.48 -18.90
C ARG A 155 -2.48 -9.57 -18.18
N LYS A 156 -1.55 -8.65 -18.46
CA LYS A 156 -0.23 -8.61 -17.80
C LYS A 156 -0.37 -8.43 -16.28
N PHE A 157 -1.25 -7.53 -15.86
CA PHE A 157 -1.58 -7.31 -14.45
C PHE A 157 -2.07 -8.61 -13.78
N GLU A 158 -3.10 -9.25 -14.34
CA GLU A 158 -3.66 -10.48 -13.79
C GLU A 158 -2.63 -11.62 -13.76
N GLU A 159 -1.82 -11.74 -14.81
CA GLU A 159 -0.74 -12.72 -14.90
C GLU A 159 0.34 -12.51 -13.84
N GLU A 160 0.77 -11.26 -13.60
CA GLU A 160 1.81 -10.93 -12.62
C GLU A 160 1.32 -11.06 -11.17
N ILE A 161 0.07 -10.66 -10.88
CA ILE A 161 -0.52 -10.84 -9.55
C ILE A 161 -0.77 -12.32 -9.28
N GLY A 162 -1.41 -13.01 -10.21
CA GLY A 162 -1.84 -14.39 -10.07
C GLY A 162 -3.20 -14.55 -9.40
N LEU A 163 -3.96 -15.54 -9.86
CA LEU A 163 -5.34 -15.78 -9.45
C LEU A 163 -5.50 -16.02 -7.94
N ASP A 164 -4.53 -16.65 -7.27
CA ASP A 164 -4.63 -16.94 -5.84
C ASP A 164 -4.42 -15.72 -4.94
N ALA A 165 -3.76 -14.68 -5.44
CA ALA A 165 -3.55 -13.43 -4.71
C ALA A 165 -4.59 -12.36 -5.06
N LEU A 166 -5.10 -12.39 -6.29
CA LEU A 166 -6.08 -11.44 -6.78
C LEU A 166 -7.46 -11.73 -6.19
N PRO A 167 -8.21 -10.74 -5.69
CA PRO A 167 -9.53 -10.99 -5.15
C PRO A 167 -10.56 -11.38 -6.21
N GLU A 168 -11.63 -12.06 -5.80
CA GLU A 168 -12.73 -12.50 -6.68
C GLU A 168 -13.34 -11.36 -7.50
N ASP A 169 -13.54 -10.18 -6.88
CA ASP A 169 -14.07 -8.98 -7.54
C ASP A 169 -13.20 -8.47 -8.71
N TYR A 170 -11.94 -8.90 -8.75
CA TYR A 170 -10.96 -8.55 -9.78
C TYR A 170 -10.62 -9.74 -10.69
N GLY A 171 -11.42 -10.81 -10.65
CA GLY A 171 -11.24 -12.00 -11.50
C GLY A 171 -10.31 -13.07 -10.93
N GLY A 172 -9.93 -12.97 -9.65
CA GLY A 172 -9.11 -13.97 -8.96
C GLY A 172 -9.91 -14.93 -8.09
N ARG A 173 -9.23 -15.50 -7.09
CA ARG A 173 -9.74 -16.51 -6.13
C ARG A 173 -9.52 -16.13 -4.67
N ALA A 174 -8.85 -15.00 -4.41
CA ALA A 174 -8.61 -14.56 -3.05
C ALA A 174 -9.88 -13.98 -2.42
N LYS A 175 -10.11 -14.27 -1.14
CA LYS A 175 -11.14 -13.61 -0.35
C LYS A 175 -10.57 -12.33 0.26
N LEU A 176 -11.27 -11.21 0.09
CA LEU A 176 -10.88 -9.91 0.64
C LEU A 176 -10.66 -10.00 2.16
N THR A 177 -9.53 -9.46 2.63
CA THR A 177 -9.12 -9.43 4.04
C THR A 177 -8.67 -8.02 4.33
N SER A 178 -9.42 -7.32 5.18
CA SER A 178 -9.09 -5.94 5.53
C SER A 178 -7.77 -5.88 6.30
N LEU A 179 -7.04 -4.78 6.14
CA LEU A 179 -5.71 -4.62 6.73
C LEU A 179 -5.69 -4.90 8.24
N GLN A 180 -6.71 -4.45 8.97
CA GLN A 180 -6.83 -4.64 10.42
C GLN A 180 -6.98 -6.11 10.82
N ASP A 181 -7.53 -6.95 9.96
CA ASP A 181 -7.80 -8.36 10.25
C ASP A 181 -6.62 -9.28 9.89
N VAL A 182 -5.59 -8.74 9.22
CA VAL A 182 -4.38 -9.51 8.88
C VAL A 182 -3.56 -9.80 10.13
N LEU A 183 -3.40 -11.10 10.39
CA LEU A 183 -2.48 -11.63 11.39
C LEU A 183 -1.07 -11.72 10.78
N LEU A 184 -0.14 -10.97 11.36
CA LEU A 184 1.25 -11.03 10.95
C LEU A 184 1.90 -12.35 11.39
N PRO A 185 2.83 -12.91 10.60
CA PRO A 185 3.69 -14.00 11.05
C PRO A 185 4.35 -13.59 12.37
N LYS A 186 4.32 -14.46 13.40
CA LYS A 186 5.08 -14.20 14.62
C LYS A 186 6.56 -14.08 14.23
N ALA A 187 7.14 -12.91 14.43
CA ALA A 187 8.59 -12.75 14.33
C ALA A 187 9.25 -13.78 15.24
N ALA A 188 10.24 -14.52 14.73
CA ALA A 188 11.06 -15.37 15.58
C ALA A 188 11.63 -14.50 16.73
N PRO A 189 11.62 -14.97 17.99
CA PRO A 189 12.17 -14.20 19.10
C PRO A 189 13.65 -13.92 18.82
N GLY A 190 14.02 -12.64 18.63
CA GLY A 190 15.41 -12.23 18.41
C GLY A 190 15.63 -11.08 17.42
N MET A 191 14.63 -10.67 16.63
CA MET A 191 14.84 -9.70 15.55
C MET A 191 14.84 -8.21 15.96
N LEU A 192 14.66 -7.88 17.24
CA LEU A 192 14.62 -6.50 17.74
C LEU A 192 15.75 -6.15 18.74
N THR A 193 16.76 -7.01 18.91
CA THR A 193 17.92 -6.71 19.77
C THR A 193 19.20 -6.65 18.96
N ALA A 194 19.35 -5.61 18.13
CA ALA A 194 20.66 -5.13 17.72
C ALA A 194 20.49 -3.68 17.23
N ASN A 195 20.67 -2.75 18.16
CA ASN A 195 21.45 -1.50 17.97
C ASN A 195 21.21 -0.59 19.17
N SER A 196 21.73 -1.01 20.31
CA SER A 196 22.34 -0.11 21.29
C SER A 196 23.79 -0.56 21.43
N ASN A 197 24.72 0.40 21.37
CA ASN A 197 26.19 0.28 21.38
C ASN A 197 26.83 0.23 19.98
N VAL A 198 27.09 1.40 19.36
CA VAL A 198 28.37 2.15 19.43
C VAL A 198 28.07 3.62 19.20
#